data_AF-A0A1Y3F350-F1
#
_entry.id   AF-A0A1Y3F350-F1
#
_cell.length_a   1.000
_cell.length_b   1.000
_cell.length_c   1.000
_cell.angle_alpha   90.00
_cell.angle_beta   90.00
_cell.angle_gamma   90.00
#
_symmetry.space_group_name_H-M   'P 1'
#
loop_
_entity.id
_entity.type
_entity.pdbx_description
1 polymer ?
#
loop_
_entity_poly.entity_id
_entity_poly.type
_entity_poly.pdbx_seq_one_letter_code
_entity_poly.pdbx_strand_id
1 'polypeptide(L)'
;MFHCLSSKNVTDKEVYELLKAYRSSGIPLGMEFRTDHCWFYFLAFPCGEKTMEEMGEAVKELKLLELTEVEIVQIINQRPTTIAETMPLFEDPDVREDSFYEKIMAIVANRIKIFYKNPPLLIASSKCSAVSWPGNRVHSGLKTE
;
A
#
# COMPACT_ATOMS: atom_id res chain seq x y z
N MET A 1 -17.46 16.36 16.71
CA MET A 1 -18.01 15.59 15.57
C MET A 1 -16.95 15.64 14.47
N PHE A 2 -16.24 14.54 14.21
CA PHE A 2 -15.24 14.51 13.14
C PHE A 2 -15.99 14.46 11.82
N HIS A 3 -16.03 15.57 11.09
CA HIS A 3 -16.50 15.55 9.71
C HIS A 3 -15.50 14.72 8.90
N CYS A 4 -15.97 13.59 8.35
CA CYS A 4 -15.26 12.93 7.27
C CYS A 4 -15.23 13.92 6.10
N LEU A 5 -14.06 14.52 5.84
CA LEU A 5 -13.94 15.67 4.93
C LEU A 5 -14.06 15.28 3.45
N SER A 6 -14.28 14.00 3.12
CA SER A 6 -14.44 13.53 1.74
C SER A 6 -14.89 12.06 1.71
N SER A 7 -15.90 11.75 0.89
CA SER A 7 -16.28 10.37 0.51
C SER A 7 -15.45 9.82 -0.66
N LYS A 8 -14.43 10.55 -1.11
CA LYS A 8 -13.56 10.15 -2.23
C LYS A 8 -12.63 9.03 -1.79
N ASN A 9 -12.61 7.95 -2.56
CA ASN A 9 -11.60 6.89 -2.43
C ASN A 9 -10.23 7.46 -2.86
N VAL A 10 -9.25 7.39 -1.97
CA VAL A 10 -7.89 7.89 -2.20
C VAL A 10 -6.90 6.74 -2.18
N THR A 11 -5.97 6.77 -3.13
CA THR A 11 -4.87 5.80 -3.20
C THR A 11 -3.81 6.08 -2.15
N ASP A 12 -3.05 5.05 -1.77
CA ASP A 12 -1.91 5.18 -0.86
C ASP A 12 -0.87 6.17 -1.40
N LYS A 13 -0.74 6.27 -2.73
CA LYS A 13 0.12 7.27 -3.38
C LYS A 13 -0.35 8.69 -3.15
N GLU A 14 -1.64 8.98 -3.32
CA GLU A 14 -2.21 10.31 -3.05
C GLU A 14 -1.98 10.71 -1.59
N VAL A 15 -2.20 9.79 -0.66
CA VAL A 15 -1.94 10.02 0.76
C VAL A 15 -0.45 10.26 1.02
N TYR A 16 0.43 9.49 0.39
CA TYR A 16 1.88 9.69 0.51
C TYR A 16 2.34 11.08 0.04
N GLU A 17 1.88 11.55 -1.12
CA GLU A 17 2.26 12.89 -1.62
C GLU A 17 1.70 14.00 -0.73
N LEU A 18 0.46 13.86 -0.23
CA LEU A 18 -0.10 14.79 0.75
C LEU A 18 0.72 14.82 2.04
N LEU A 19 1.11 13.65 2.55
CA LEU A 19 1.92 13.54 3.76
C LEU A 19 3.33 14.12 3.55
N LYS A 20 3.94 13.89 2.39
CA LYS A 20 5.23 14.45 2.01
C LYS A 20 5.18 15.98 1.97
N ALA A 21 4.15 16.56 1.34
CA ALA A 21 3.93 18.00 1.32
C ALA A 21 3.72 18.56 2.73
N TYR A 22 2.89 17.91 3.54
CA TYR A 22 2.60 18.30 4.93
C TYR A 22 3.85 18.31 5.81
N ARG A 23 4.72 17.30 5.68
CA ARG A 23 6.01 17.24 6.38
C ARG A 23 6.95 18.36 5.94
N SER A 24 6.94 18.71 4.66
CA SER A 24 7.79 19.74 4.08
C SER A 24 7.36 21.16 4.50
N SER A 25 6.06 21.37 4.75
CA SER A 25 5.51 22.64 5.27
C SER A 25 5.66 22.83 6.79
N GLY A 26 6.19 21.82 7.50
CA GLY A 26 6.27 21.80 8.96
C GLY A 26 5.08 21.08 9.60
N ILE A 27 5.37 20.20 10.56
CA ILE A 27 4.36 19.42 11.28
C ILE A 27 3.85 20.26 12.46
N PRO A 28 2.53 20.45 12.61
CA PRO A 28 1.97 21.11 13.79
C PRO A 28 2.33 20.38 15.08
N LEU A 29 2.54 21.17 16.14
CA LEU A 29 2.90 20.67 17.46
C LEU A 29 1.88 19.62 17.95
N GLY A 30 2.36 18.45 18.34
CA GLY A 30 1.55 17.34 18.85
C GLY A 30 0.98 16.40 17.77
N MET A 31 1.32 16.61 16.49
CA MET A 31 0.97 15.70 15.40
C MET A 31 2.14 14.84 14.91
N GLU A 32 3.35 15.06 15.43
CA GLU A 32 4.59 14.42 14.99
C GLU A 32 4.49 12.89 15.03
N PHE A 33 4.01 12.33 16.15
CA PHE A 33 3.86 10.88 16.29
C PHE A 33 2.92 10.27 15.24
N ARG A 34 1.79 10.93 14.94
CA ARG A 34 0.82 10.45 13.94
C ARG A 34 1.39 10.57 12.53
N THR A 35 2.02 11.70 12.23
CA THR A 35 2.64 11.97 10.94
C THR A 35 3.83 11.04 10.67
N ASP A 36 4.64 10.73 11.69
CA ASP A 36 5.75 9.77 11.60
C ASP A 36 5.24 8.35 11.44
N HIS A 37 4.23 7.92 12.20
CA HIS A 37 3.66 6.58 12.07
C HIS A 37 3.12 6.30 10.67
N CYS A 38 2.33 7.22 10.10
CA CYS A 38 1.86 7.11 8.72
C CYS A 38 3.01 7.17 7.71
N TRP A 39 4.06 7.94 8.00
CA TRP A 39 5.23 8.02 7.11
C TRP A 39 5.99 6.70 7.07
N PHE A 40 6.21 6.06 8.23
CA PHE A 40 6.85 4.75 8.31
C PHE A 40 6.10 3.68 7.52
N TYR A 41 4.76 3.69 7.53
CA TYR A 41 3.96 2.81 6.68
C TYR A 41 4.35 2.96 5.19
N PHE A 42 4.37 4.18 4.67
CA PHE A 42 4.72 4.41 3.26
C PHE A 42 6.21 4.27 2.92
N LEU A 43 7.10 4.18 3.91
CA LEU A 43 8.50 3.81 3.68
C LEU A 43 8.66 2.29 3.49
N ALA A 44 7.81 1.49 4.13
CA ALA A 44 7.79 0.05 3.98
C ALA A 44 7.10 -0.39 2.67
N PHE A 45 6.18 0.42 2.16
CA PHE A 45 5.45 0.16 0.92
C PHE A 45 6.00 1.00 -0.25
N PRO A 46 6.29 0.39 -1.42
CA PRO A 46 6.99 1.04 -2.52
C PRO A 46 6.09 2.00 -3.34
N CYS A 47 5.11 2.65 -2.72
CA CYS A 47 4.31 3.70 -3.36
C CYS A 47 5.09 4.99 -3.57
N GLY A 48 6.18 5.22 -2.83
CA GLY A 48 6.99 6.44 -2.97
C GLY A 48 7.66 6.61 -4.33
N GLU A 49 8.05 5.50 -4.99
CA GLU A 49 8.95 5.53 -6.15
C GLU A 49 8.24 5.75 -7.49
N LYS A 50 6.92 5.48 -7.59
CA LYS A 50 6.14 5.75 -8.80
C LYS A 50 5.62 7.18 -8.83
N THR A 51 5.57 7.81 -10.00
CA THR A 51 5.01 9.17 -10.13
C THR A 51 3.48 9.15 -10.16
N MET A 52 2.84 10.29 -9.88
CA MET A 52 1.38 10.40 -9.97
C MET A 52 0.87 10.14 -11.40
N GLU A 53 1.65 10.49 -12.42
CA GLU A 53 1.34 10.23 -13.82
C GLU A 53 1.36 8.72 -14.11
N GLU A 54 2.38 7.99 -13.66
CA GLU A 54 2.44 6.52 -13.82
C GLU A 54 1.25 5.83 -13.16
N MET A 55 0.85 6.30 -11.97
CA MET A 55 -0.35 5.80 -11.29
C MET A 55 -1.63 6.15 -12.08
N GLY A 56 -1.69 7.35 -12.66
CA GLY A 56 -2.81 7.78 -13.49
C GLY A 56 -3.01 6.92 -14.74
N GLU A 57 -1.93 6.49 -15.39
CA GLU A 57 -2.01 5.56 -16.53
C GLU A 57 -2.51 4.17 -16.09
N ALA A 58 -2.07 3.67 -14.94
CA ALA A 58 -2.60 2.41 -14.39
C ALA A 58 -4.12 2.51 -14.10
N VAL A 59 -4.57 3.63 -13.51
CA VAL A 59 -6.00 3.89 -13.28
C VAL A 59 -6.78 3.89 -14.59
N LYS A 60 -6.26 4.52 -15.65
CA LYS A 60 -6.92 4.55 -16.96
C LYS A 60 -7.10 3.15 -17.54
N GLU A 61 -6.05 2.32 -17.50
CA GLU A 61 -6.12 0.94 -18.00
C GLU A 61 -7.08 0.08 -17.17
N LEU A 62 -7.08 0.21 -15.84
CA LEU A 62 -7.99 -0.50 -14.96
C LEU A 62 -9.46 -0.09 -15.17
N LYS A 63 -9.73 1.19 -15.47
CA LYS A 63 -11.09 1.65 -15.81
C LYS A 63 -11.67 1.01 -17.07
N LEU A 64 -10.82 0.55 -17.99
CA LEU A 64 -11.29 -0.18 -19.20
C LEU A 64 -11.81 -1.59 -18.88
N LEU A 65 -11.55 -2.09 -17.67
CA LEU A 65 -12.02 -3.40 -17.20
C LEU A 65 -13.36 -3.32 -16.44
N GLU A 66 -14.06 -2.19 -16.54
CA GLU A 66 -15.36 -1.92 -15.87
C GLU A 66 -15.30 -2.12 -14.34
N LEU A 67 -14.14 -1.81 -13.76
CA LEU A 67 -13.91 -1.84 -12.32
C LEU A 67 -14.54 -0.62 -11.62
N THR A 68 -15.04 -0.84 -10.41
CA THR A 68 -15.47 0.24 -9.51
C THR A 68 -14.28 1.03 -8.99
N GLU A 69 -14.52 2.26 -8.52
CA GLU A 69 -13.44 3.08 -7.95
C GLU A 69 -12.78 2.42 -6.73
N VAL A 70 -13.53 1.66 -5.93
CA VAL A 70 -13.03 0.97 -4.74
C VAL A 70 -12.09 -0.18 -5.14
N GLU A 71 -12.50 -1.01 -6.09
CA GLU A 71 -11.67 -2.12 -6.61
C GLU A 71 -10.37 -1.59 -7.22
N ILE A 72 -10.44 -0.49 -7.99
CA ILE A 72 -9.25 0.16 -8.56
C ILE A 72 -8.28 0.59 -7.47
N VAL A 73 -8.78 1.25 -6.41
CA VAL A 73 -7.94 1.69 -5.28
C VAL A 73 -7.32 0.50 -4.56
N GLN A 74 -8.09 -0.57 -4.33
CA GLN A 74 -7.59 -1.80 -3.71
C GLN A 74 -6.49 -2.46 -4.55
N ILE A 75 -6.68 -2.61 -5.86
CA ILE A 75 -5.69 -3.17 -6.79
C ILE A 75 -4.40 -2.35 -6.75
N ILE A 76 -4.52 -1.02 -6.82
CA ILE A 76 -3.38 -0.10 -6.83
C ILE A 76 -2.57 -0.17 -5.53
N ASN A 77 -3.25 -0.25 -4.39
CA ASN A 77 -2.61 -0.26 -3.08
C ASN A 77 -2.00 -1.63 -2.78
N GLN A 78 -2.74 -2.72 -3.04
CA GLN A 78 -2.30 -4.08 -2.71
C GLN A 78 -1.33 -4.68 -3.72
N ARG A 79 -1.35 -4.22 -4.98
CA ARG A 79 -0.43 -4.62 -6.05
C ARG A 79 -0.34 -6.15 -6.22
N PRO A 80 -1.46 -6.84 -6.41
CA PRO A 80 -1.47 -8.29 -6.46
C PRO A 80 -0.60 -8.80 -7.61
N THR A 81 0.09 -9.91 -7.36
CA THR A 81 1.00 -10.55 -8.32
C THR A 81 0.56 -11.94 -8.72
N THR A 82 -0.44 -12.48 -8.04
CA THR A 82 -1.03 -13.79 -8.30
C THR A 82 -2.55 -13.70 -8.33
N ILE A 83 -3.21 -14.66 -8.99
CA ILE A 83 -4.67 -14.74 -9.05
C ILE A 83 -5.25 -14.91 -7.63
N ALA A 84 -4.60 -15.73 -6.79
CA ALA A 84 -4.99 -15.93 -5.40
C ALA A 84 -4.95 -14.66 -4.54
N GLU A 85 -4.05 -13.71 -4.85
CA GLU A 85 -4.02 -12.39 -4.23
C GLU A 85 -5.05 -11.43 -4.85
N THR A 86 -5.43 -11.65 -6.11
CA THR A 86 -6.31 -10.75 -6.86
C THR A 86 -7.79 -11.04 -6.59
N MET A 87 -8.19 -12.31 -6.51
CA MET A 87 -9.59 -12.72 -6.30
C MET A 87 -10.23 -12.09 -5.04
N PRO A 88 -9.57 -12.05 -3.86
CA PRO A 88 -10.16 -11.50 -2.65
C PRO A 88 -10.44 -9.98 -2.70
N LEU A 89 -10.01 -9.28 -3.75
CA LEU A 89 -10.30 -7.86 -3.96
C LEU A 89 -11.73 -7.62 -4.48
N PHE A 90 -12.45 -8.68 -4.81
CA PHE A 90 -13.78 -8.64 -5.41
C PHE A 90 -14.81 -9.28 -4.48
N GLU A 91 -16.03 -8.77 -4.46
CA GLU A 91 -17.12 -9.34 -3.66
C GLU A 91 -17.52 -10.74 -4.18
N ASP A 92 -17.63 -10.89 -5.50
CA ASP A 92 -17.99 -12.15 -6.17
C ASP A 92 -16.88 -12.56 -7.17
N PRO A 93 -15.78 -13.17 -6.71
CA PRO A 93 -14.66 -13.47 -7.62
C PRO A 93 -14.94 -14.65 -8.57
N ASP A 94 -15.82 -15.58 -8.20
CA ASP A 94 -16.04 -16.82 -8.97
C ASP A 94 -16.83 -16.60 -10.27
N VAL A 95 -17.45 -15.43 -10.45
CA VAL A 95 -18.20 -15.10 -11.69
C VAL A 95 -17.30 -14.59 -12.81
N ARG A 96 -16.01 -14.35 -12.54
CA ARG A 96 -15.05 -13.86 -13.53
C ARG A 96 -14.05 -14.96 -13.88
N GLU A 97 -13.64 -15.00 -15.15
CA GLU A 97 -12.64 -15.96 -15.62
C GLU A 97 -11.22 -15.59 -15.15
N ASP A 98 -10.32 -16.57 -15.03
CA ASP A 98 -8.91 -16.35 -14.70
C ASP A 98 -8.23 -15.31 -15.63
N SER A 99 -8.62 -15.29 -16.90
CA SER A 99 -8.12 -14.34 -17.91
C SER A 99 -8.38 -12.87 -17.55
N PHE A 100 -9.41 -12.60 -16.73
CA PHE A 100 -9.70 -11.27 -16.21
C PHE A 100 -8.67 -10.86 -15.15
N TYR A 101 -8.37 -11.74 -14.20
CA TYR A 101 -7.39 -11.50 -13.14
C TYR A 101 -5.98 -11.39 -13.71
N GLU A 102 -5.65 -12.18 -14.73
CA GLU A 102 -4.38 -12.08 -15.44
C GLU A 102 -4.16 -10.70 -16.08
N LYS A 103 -5.21 -10.08 -16.65
CA LYS A 103 -5.13 -8.71 -17.20
C LYS A 103 -4.82 -7.70 -16.11
N ILE A 104 -5.46 -7.81 -14.95
CA ILE A 104 -5.18 -6.92 -13.80
C ILE A 104 -3.71 -7.07 -13.37
N MET A 105 -3.25 -8.30 -13.17
CA MET A 105 -1.86 -8.57 -12.80
C MET A 105 -0.87 -8.03 -13.83
N ALA A 106 -1.18 -8.12 -15.13
CA ALA A 106 -0.35 -7.58 -16.19
C ALA A 106 -0.26 -6.04 -16.12
N ILE A 107 -1.38 -5.34 -15.88
CA ILE A 107 -1.40 -3.88 -15.69
C ILE A 107 -0.55 -3.50 -14.47
N VAL A 108 -0.76 -4.17 -13.34
CA VAL A 108 0.01 -3.93 -12.10
C VAL A 108 1.50 -4.17 -12.34
N ALA A 109 1.87 -5.26 -12.99
CA ALA A 109 3.26 -5.60 -13.30
C ALA A 109 3.94 -4.57 -14.22
N ASN A 110 3.22 -4.06 -15.23
CA ASN A 110 3.77 -3.14 -16.23
C ASN A 110 3.85 -1.69 -15.72
N ARG A 111 2.88 -1.25 -14.91
CA ARG A 111 2.74 0.16 -14.53
C ARG A 111 3.21 0.44 -13.10
N ILE A 112 2.93 -0.46 -12.17
CA ILE A 112 3.01 -0.20 -10.73
C ILE A 112 4.17 -0.95 -10.07
N LYS A 113 4.47 -2.18 -10.52
CA LYS A 113 5.43 -3.06 -9.85
C LYS A 113 6.84 -2.46 -9.88
N ILE A 114 7.48 -2.55 -8.73
CA ILE A 114 8.87 -2.16 -8.52
C ILE A 114 9.63 -3.44 -8.18
N PHE A 115 10.60 -3.79 -9.00
CA PHE A 115 11.61 -4.77 -8.61
C PHE A 115 12.54 -4.06 -7.64
N TYR A 116 12.46 -4.38 -6.34
CA TYR A 116 13.42 -3.90 -5.36
C TYR A 116 14.84 -4.21 -5.85
N LYS A 117 15.60 -3.20 -6.28
CA LYS A 117 17.03 -3.38 -6.55
C LYS A 117 17.82 -3.58 -5.25
N ASN A 118 17.26 -3.16 -4.11
CA ASN A 118 17.72 -3.48 -2.76
C ASN A 118 16.51 -3.42 -1.82
N PRO A 119 16.21 -4.45 -1.02
CA PRO A 119 15.23 -4.30 0.05
C PRO A 119 15.71 -3.22 1.02
N PRO A 120 14.83 -2.36 1.57
CA PRO A 120 15.24 -1.39 2.57
C PRO A 120 15.84 -2.17 3.74
N LEU A 121 17.16 -2.00 3.94
CA LEU A 121 17.80 -2.36 5.19
C LEU A 121 17.03 -1.59 6.25
N LEU A 122 16.23 -2.32 7.03
CA LEU A 122 15.68 -1.83 8.28
C LEU A 122 16.88 -1.41 9.12
N ILE A 123 17.27 -0.14 9.03
CA ILE A 123 18.17 0.47 9.99
C ILE A 123 17.35 0.53 11.26
N ALA A 124 17.45 -0.54 12.04
CA ALA A 124 17.13 -0.51 13.46
C ALA A 124 18.06 0.53 14.08
N SER A 125 17.60 1.79 14.07
CA SER A 125 18.18 2.82 14.93
C SER A 125 18.13 2.26 16.34
N SER A 126 19.30 2.06 16.92
CA SER A 126 19.57 1.51 18.25
C SER A 126 19.01 2.35 19.41
N LYS A 127 17.98 3.18 19.15
CA LYS A 127 17.32 4.04 20.13
C LYS A 127 15.79 4.02 20.09
N CYS A 128 15.14 3.21 19.25
CA CYS A 128 13.71 2.98 19.38
C CYS A 128 13.45 1.72 20.20
N SER A 129 13.11 1.93 21.46
CA SER A 129 12.54 0.92 22.36
C SER A 129 11.49 0.11 21.61
N ALA A 130 11.64 -1.21 21.66
CA ALA A 130 10.82 -2.19 20.95
C ALA A 130 9.32 -1.89 21.04
N VAL A 131 8.73 -1.38 19.96
CA VAL A 131 7.29 -1.46 19.75
C VAL A 131 7.02 -2.87 19.24
N SER A 132 6.68 -3.76 20.18
CA SER A 132 6.20 -5.09 19.85
C SER A 132 4.88 -4.95 19.09
N TRP A 133 4.84 -5.48 17.87
CA TRP A 133 3.60 -5.65 17.14
C TRP A 133 2.80 -6.81 17.77
N PRO A 134 1.52 -6.61 18.11
CA PRO A 134 0.70 -7.70 18.64
C PRO A 134 0.32 -8.61 17.46
N GLY A 135 1.06 -9.70 17.26
CA GLY A 135 0.71 -10.67 16.22
C GLY A 135 1.59 -11.91 16.10
N ASN A 136 2.90 -11.83 16.35
CA ASN A 136 3.79 -12.98 16.17
C ASN A 136 4.34 -13.49 17.50
N ARG A 137 3.54 -14.32 18.18
CA ARG A 137 4.04 -15.21 19.24
C ARG A 137 4.62 -16.46 18.56
N VAL A 138 5.84 -16.38 18.03
CA VAL A 138 6.57 -17.61 17.68
C VAL A 138 7.17 -18.16 18.98
N HIS A 139 6.64 -19.28 19.45
CA HIS A 139 7.23 -20.06 20.53
C HIS A 139 8.60 -20.61 20.08
N SER A 140 9.69 -19.98 20.51
CA SER A 140 11.00 -20.62 20.54
C SER A 140 11.19 -21.31 21.89
N GLY A 141 10.74 -22.56 21.97
CA GLY A 141 11.19 -23.47 23.02
C GLY A 141 12.63 -23.88 22.75
N LEU A 142 13.59 -23.19 23.36
CA LEU A 142 14.93 -23.74 23.56
C LEU A 142 14.81 -24.89 24.56
N LYS A 143 14.93 -26.13 24.08
CA LYS A 143 15.31 -27.26 24.93
C LYS A 143 16.83 -27.24 25.08
N THR A 144 17.28 -27.03 26.30
CA THR A 144 18.64 -27.29 26.77
C THR A 144 18.78 -28.77 27.07
N GLU A 145 19.76 -29.43 26.44
CA GLU A 145 20.53 -30.53 27.01
C GLU A 145 22.02 -30.20 26.86
#